data_AF-K1SEQ0-F1
#
_entry.id   AF-K1SEQ0-F1
#
_cell.length_a   1.000
_cell.length_b   1.000
_cell.length_c   1.000
_cell.angle_alpha   90.00
_cell.angle_beta   90.00
_cell.angle_gamma   90.00
#
_symmetry.space_group_name_H-M   'P 1'
#
loop_
_entity.id
_entity.type
_entity.pdbx_description
1 polymer ?
#
loop_
_entity_poly.entity_id
_entity_poly.type
_entity_poly.pdbx_seq_one_letter_code
_entity_poly.pdbx_strand_id
1 'polypeptide(L)'
;AVVVSTDDYGNVSNLDYYPPIGSVQTITYIDEGYYIDSRNGNLCDENTPTEYMQFQLSESHDVDYTVCVYVTVPHSMSFRYYTTGYSFVLPIEKLNHDSRQESIPMFYLFDTPDDISEASAENYLADLTADNLSGLMYESKATLRAEFYGFQNMFLLLGGLLCAIIGLVGVLNFFNAMMTGILSRHSEFAVLQAVGMTNRQLKTMLIYEGLFYAMSSVAAAFILSLV
;
A
#
# COMPACT_ATOMS: atom_id res chain seq x y z
N ALA A 1 -26.68 11.15 4.11
CA ALA A 1 -25.90 10.47 5.18
C ALA A 1 -24.46 10.96 5.13
N VAL A 2 -23.75 11.00 6.25
CA VAL A 2 -22.32 11.34 6.28
C VAL A 2 -21.50 10.06 6.19
N VAL A 3 -20.49 10.05 5.33
CA VAL A 3 -19.55 8.93 5.20
C VAL A 3 -18.50 9.05 6.30
N VAL A 4 -18.34 7.99 7.08
CA VAL A 4 -17.40 7.95 8.21
C VAL A 4 -16.42 6.80 8.06
N SER A 5 -15.24 6.96 8.64
CA SER A 5 -14.30 5.85 8.84
C SER A 5 -14.64 5.13 10.15
N THR A 6 -14.56 3.80 10.13
CA THR A 6 -14.79 2.96 11.30
C THR A 6 -13.56 2.12 11.63
N ASP A 7 -13.37 1.80 12.90
CA ASP A 7 -12.39 0.82 13.36
C ASP A 7 -12.85 -0.62 13.08
N ASP A 8 -12.00 -1.59 13.42
CA ASP A 8 -12.28 -3.04 13.24
C ASP A 8 -13.48 -3.53 14.08
N TYR A 9 -13.93 -2.74 15.05
CA TYR A 9 -15.10 -3.03 15.89
C TYR A 9 -16.37 -2.33 15.41
N GLY A 10 -16.29 -1.56 14.32
CA GLY A 10 -17.40 -0.80 13.75
C GLY A 10 -17.69 0.52 14.45
N ASN A 11 -16.81 0.97 15.36
CA ASN A 11 -16.94 2.29 15.98
C ASN A 11 -16.41 3.36 15.04
N VAL A 12 -17.04 4.54 15.04
CA VAL A 12 -16.57 5.68 14.24
C VAL A 12 -15.22 6.17 14.76
N SER A 13 -14.22 6.15 13.90
CA SER A 13 -12.89 6.70 14.16
C SER A 13 -12.97 8.23 14.19
N ASN A 14 -12.40 8.87 15.21
CA ASN A 14 -12.35 10.34 15.34
C ASN A 14 -13.74 11.00 15.24
N LEU A 15 -14.67 10.58 16.10
CA LEU A 15 -16.06 11.04 16.08
C LEU A 15 -16.22 12.57 16.13
N ASP A 16 -15.38 13.25 16.91
CA ASP A 16 -15.42 14.72 17.07
C ASP A 16 -15.10 15.48 15.77
N TYR A 17 -14.50 14.82 14.79
CA TYR A 17 -14.25 15.40 13.48
C TYR A 17 -15.55 15.56 12.68
N TYR A 18 -16.51 14.64 12.82
CA TYR A 18 -17.70 14.57 11.98
C TYR A 18 -18.86 15.41 12.52
N PRO A 19 -19.71 15.97 11.62
CA PRO A 19 -20.89 16.71 12.06
C PRO A 19 -21.88 15.77 12.76
N PRO A 20 -22.41 16.15 13.95
CA PRO A 20 -23.24 15.27 14.75
C PRO A 20 -24.56 14.94 14.05
N ILE A 21 -25.10 13.76 14.33
CA ILE A 21 -26.42 13.36 13.83
C ILE A 21 -27.47 14.39 14.29
N GLY A 22 -28.28 14.86 13.35
CA GLY A 22 -29.27 15.92 13.56
C GLY A 22 -28.76 17.34 13.31
N SER A 23 -27.45 17.54 13.08
CA SER A 23 -26.94 18.86 12.68
C SER A 23 -27.36 19.21 11.25
N VAL A 24 -27.41 20.51 10.97
CA VAL A 24 -27.65 21.05 9.64
C VAL A 24 -26.31 21.45 9.03
N GLN A 25 -26.03 20.92 7.84
CA GLN A 25 -24.87 21.26 7.02
C GLN A 25 -25.35 22.01 5.78
N THR A 26 -24.83 23.20 5.58
CA THR A 26 -25.08 24.00 4.37
C THR A 26 -24.11 23.56 3.27
N ILE A 27 -24.65 23.21 2.10
CA ILE A 27 -23.89 22.91 0.89
C ILE A 27 -24.15 24.02 -0.11
N THR A 28 -23.08 24.67 -0.58
CA THR A 28 -23.13 25.70 -1.62
C THR A 28 -23.00 25.05 -2.99
N TYR A 29 -24.03 25.18 -3.82
CA TYR A 29 -24.03 24.79 -5.21
C TYR A 29 -23.64 25.97 -6.10
N ILE A 30 -22.82 25.68 -7.11
CA ILE A 30 -22.35 26.69 -8.06
C ILE A 30 -23.26 26.65 -9.28
N ASP A 31 -24.00 27.74 -9.52
CA ASP A 31 -24.88 27.88 -10.68
C ASP A 31 -24.07 28.31 -11.90
N GLU A 32 -23.23 29.33 -11.74
CA GLU A 32 -22.35 29.85 -12.79
C GLU A 32 -20.94 30.11 -12.26
N GLY A 33 -19.96 29.66 -13.03
CA GLY A 33 -18.56 29.95 -12.80
C GLY A 33 -17.77 29.88 -14.10
N TYR A 34 -16.69 30.65 -14.18
CA TYR A 34 -15.87 30.72 -15.37
C TYR A 34 -14.39 30.67 -14.98
N TYR A 35 -13.56 30.17 -15.88
CA TYR A 35 -12.12 30.17 -15.69
C TYR A 35 -11.51 31.43 -16.31
N ILE A 36 -10.64 32.10 -15.56
CA ILE A 36 -9.83 33.22 -16.04
C ILE A 36 -8.36 32.81 -16.09
N ASP A 37 -7.61 33.34 -17.05
CA ASP A 37 -6.15 33.22 -17.06
C ASP A 37 -5.57 34.17 -16.00
N SER A 38 -5.02 33.60 -14.94
CA SER A 38 -4.43 34.32 -13.80
C SER A 38 -3.37 35.37 -14.19
N ARG A 39 -2.76 35.27 -15.38
CA ARG A 39 -1.74 36.22 -15.84
C ARG A 39 -2.32 37.51 -16.40
N ASN A 40 -3.51 37.45 -17.02
CA ASN A 40 -4.07 38.57 -17.76
C ASN A 40 -5.52 38.91 -17.38
N GLY A 41 -6.21 38.06 -16.60
CA GLY A 41 -7.58 38.25 -16.13
C GLY A 41 -8.66 38.04 -17.18
N ASN A 42 -8.32 37.61 -18.40
CA ASN A 42 -9.28 37.30 -19.46
C ASN A 42 -9.85 35.88 -19.27
N LEU A 43 -10.99 35.60 -19.91
CA LEU A 43 -11.55 34.25 -19.96
C LEU A 43 -10.57 33.28 -20.62
N CYS A 44 -10.44 32.08 -20.04
CA CYS A 44 -9.62 31.02 -20.61
C CYS A 44 -10.17 30.58 -21.97
N ASP A 45 -9.25 30.29 -22.89
CA ASP A 45 -9.52 29.70 -24.21
C ASP A 45 -8.79 28.35 -24.36
N GLU A 46 -8.93 27.70 -25.52
CA GLU A 46 -8.30 26.40 -25.83
C GLU A 46 -6.76 26.42 -25.74
N ASN A 47 -6.14 27.61 -25.78
CA ASN A 47 -4.68 27.77 -25.73
C ASN A 47 -4.18 28.14 -24.32
N THR A 48 -5.08 28.34 -23.35
CA THR A 48 -4.71 28.74 -22.00
C THR A 48 -4.14 27.53 -21.25
N PRO A 49 -2.86 27.58 -20.80
CA PRO A 49 -2.28 26.46 -20.07
C PRO A 49 -3.00 26.23 -18.74
N THR A 50 -3.24 24.96 -18.40
CA THR A 50 -4.01 24.54 -17.20
C THR A 50 -3.44 25.10 -15.90
N GLU A 51 -2.12 25.31 -15.83
CA GLU A 51 -1.43 25.90 -14.67
C GLU A 51 -1.83 27.36 -14.37
N TYR A 52 -2.34 28.09 -15.36
CA TYR A 52 -2.78 29.48 -15.20
C TYR A 52 -4.30 29.64 -15.13
N MET A 53 -5.07 28.56 -15.29
CA MET A 53 -6.52 28.60 -15.20
C MET A 53 -6.95 28.77 -13.74
N GLN A 54 -7.66 29.85 -13.45
CA GLN A 54 -8.21 30.13 -12.13
C GLN A 54 -9.73 30.16 -12.20
N PHE A 55 -10.38 29.33 -11.39
CA PHE A 55 -11.84 29.31 -11.31
C PHE A 55 -12.36 30.54 -10.57
N GLN A 56 -13.35 31.22 -11.15
CA GLN A 56 -14.05 32.35 -10.53
C GLN A 56 -15.54 32.03 -10.43
N LEU A 57 -16.06 32.16 -9.21
CA LEU A 57 -17.47 31.97 -8.91
C LEU A 57 -18.26 33.22 -9.31
N SER A 58 -19.31 33.06 -10.11
CA SER A 58 -20.21 34.14 -10.53
C SER A 58 -21.50 34.11 -9.72
N GLU A 59 -22.17 32.96 -9.71
CA GLU A 59 -23.44 32.75 -9.02
C GLU A 59 -23.44 31.40 -8.29
N SER A 60 -23.99 31.41 -7.08
CA SER A 60 -24.15 30.23 -6.25
C SER A 60 -25.37 30.36 -5.36
N HIS A 61 -25.89 29.23 -4.91
CA HIS A 61 -26.94 29.18 -3.91
C HIS A 61 -26.66 28.09 -2.87
N ASP A 62 -27.22 28.30 -1.68
CA ASP A 62 -27.02 27.42 -0.55
C ASP A 62 -28.25 26.52 -0.33
N VAL A 63 -27.99 25.27 0.02
CA VAL A 63 -29.02 24.29 0.39
C VAL A 63 -28.62 23.62 1.70
N ASP A 64 -29.55 23.63 2.65
CA ASP A 64 -29.35 23.05 3.97
C ASP A 64 -29.77 21.57 4.01
N TYR A 65 -28.86 20.71 4.48
CA TYR A 65 -29.09 19.29 4.67
C TYR A 65 -28.96 18.88 6.13
N THR A 66 -29.90 18.09 6.64
CA THR A 66 -29.79 17.49 7.97
C THR A 66 -29.03 16.17 7.92
N VAL A 67 -28.06 15.98 8.81
CA VAL A 67 -27.33 14.71 8.96
C VAL A 67 -28.24 13.67 9.61
N CYS A 68 -28.81 12.76 8.81
CA CYS A 68 -29.70 11.72 9.35
C CYS A 68 -28.96 10.55 10.01
N VAL A 69 -27.80 10.16 9.46
CA VAL A 69 -27.09 8.93 9.85
C VAL A 69 -25.65 8.93 9.34
N TYR A 70 -24.80 8.14 10.01
CA TYR A 70 -23.45 7.80 9.58
C TYR A 70 -23.45 6.49 8.79
N VAL A 71 -22.72 6.47 7.68
CA VAL A 71 -22.57 5.29 6.83
C VAL A 71 -21.10 5.02 6.53
N THR A 72 -20.75 3.75 6.45
CA THR A 72 -19.43 3.34 5.97
C THR A 72 -19.56 2.97 4.50
N VAL A 73 -18.78 3.62 3.64
CA VAL A 73 -18.70 3.29 2.22
C VAL A 73 -17.42 2.50 1.99
N PRO A 74 -17.48 1.29 1.39
CA PRO A 74 -16.28 0.52 1.08
C PRO A 74 -15.30 1.33 0.25
N HIS A 75 -14.00 1.19 0.52
CA HIS A 75 -12.96 1.93 -0.21
C HIS A 75 -13.09 1.77 -1.74
N SER A 76 -13.47 0.58 -2.20
CA SER A 76 -13.69 0.27 -3.61
C SER A 76 -14.76 1.16 -4.27
N MET A 77 -15.78 1.57 -3.51
CA MET A 77 -16.91 2.42 -3.92
C MET A 77 -16.74 3.89 -3.53
N SER A 78 -15.72 4.21 -2.73
CA SER A 78 -15.51 5.55 -2.21
C SER A 78 -14.89 6.49 -3.25
N PHE A 79 -15.06 7.79 -3.04
CA PHE A 79 -14.31 8.80 -3.78
C PHE A 79 -12.85 8.74 -3.29
N ARG A 80 -11.97 8.10 -4.06
CA ARG A 80 -10.58 7.77 -3.67
C ARG A 80 -9.62 8.96 -3.71
N TYR A 81 -10.16 10.17 -3.59
CA TYR A 81 -9.42 11.42 -3.57
C TYR A 81 -9.62 12.11 -2.23
N TYR A 82 -8.54 12.61 -1.64
CA TYR A 82 -8.63 13.42 -0.43
C TYR A 82 -9.13 14.81 -0.82
N THR A 83 -10.35 15.13 -0.37
CA THR A 83 -10.85 16.49 -0.37
C THR A 83 -10.87 17.01 1.07
N THR A 84 -10.68 18.31 1.23
CA THR A 84 -10.88 18.99 2.50
C THR A 84 -12.39 19.09 2.75
N GLY A 85 -12.90 18.36 3.74
CA GLY A 85 -14.31 18.39 4.12
C GLY A 85 -14.88 17.01 4.47
N TYR A 86 -16.21 16.93 4.45
CA TYR A 86 -16.96 15.71 4.72
C TYR A 86 -17.49 15.11 3.42
N SER A 87 -17.48 13.79 3.33
CA SER A 87 -18.14 13.07 2.24
C SER A 87 -19.57 12.73 2.63
N PHE A 88 -20.50 12.89 1.70
CA PHE A 88 -21.92 12.63 1.92
C PHE A 88 -22.47 11.66 0.89
N VAL A 89 -23.47 10.88 1.29
CA VAL A 89 -24.30 10.07 0.39
C VAL A 89 -25.67 10.73 0.27
N LEU A 90 -26.06 11.02 -0.96
CA LEU A 90 -27.32 11.68 -1.33
C LEU A 90 -27.99 10.92 -2.48
N PRO A 91 -29.33 10.86 -2.54
CA PRO A 91 -30.06 10.38 -3.71
C PRO A 91 -29.76 11.23 -4.94
N ILE A 92 -29.58 10.60 -6.10
CA ILE A 92 -29.22 11.29 -7.34
C ILE A 92 -30.30 12.26 -7.80
N GLU A 93 -31.58 11.92 -7.59
CA GLU A 93 -32.71 12.79 -7.93
C GLU A 93 -32.67 14.08 -7.13
N LYS A 94 -32.31 13.99 -5.84
CA LYS A 94 -32.20 15.14 -4.95
C LYS A 94 -30.99 15.98 -5.30
N LEU A 95 -29.85 15.35 -5.60
CA LEU A 95 -28.64 16.02 -6.04
C LEU A 95 -28.89 16.80 -7.34
N ASN A 96 -29.51 16.19 -8.34
CA ASN A 96 -29.82 16.84 -9.63
C ASN A 96 -30.82 17.99 -9.48
N HIS A 97 -31.83 17.81 -8.63
CA HIS A 97 -32.83 18.85 -8.36
C HIS A 97 -32.19 20.06 -7.68
N ASP A 98 -31.38 19.82 -6.64
CA ASP A 98 -30.79 20.89 -5.84
C ASP A 98 -29.60 21.55 -6.55
N SER A 99 -28.79 20.80 -7.29
CA SER A 99 -27.70 21.36 -8.11
C SER A 99 -28.19 22.07 -9.37
N ARG A 100 -29.45 21.80 -9.79
CA ARG A 100 -30.03 22.24 -11.08
C ARG A 100 -29.25 21.77 -12.30
N GLN A 101 -28.43 20.73 -12.14
CA GLN A 101 -27.57 20.16 -13.17
C GLN A 101 -27.73 18.65 -13.21
N GLU A 102 -27.47 18.05 -14.38
CA GLU A 102 -27.44 16.60 -14.50
C GLU A 102 -26.14 16.05 -13.93
N SER A 103 -26.23 15.14 -12.95
CA SER A 103 -25.06 14.47 -12.39
C SER A 103 -24.41 13.56 -13.42
N ILE A 104 -23.12 13.81 -13.69
CA ILE A 104 -22.31 12.97 -14.54
C ILE A 104 -21.59 11.93 -13.67
N PRO A 105 -21.79 10.61 -13.88
CA PRO A 105 -21.12 9.59 -13.10
C PRO A 105 -19.62 9.61 -13.40
N MET A 106 -18.81 9.80 -12.36
CA MET A 106 -17.34 9.79 -12.47
C MET A 106 -16.74 8.38 -12.37
N PHE A 107 -17.50 7.40 -11.87
CA PHE A 107 -17.00 6.06 -11.61
C PHE A 107 -18.08 5.01 -11.84
N TYR A 108 -17.72 3.93 -12.51
CA TYR A 108 -18.57 2.77 -12.76
C TYR A 108 -18.00 1.56 -12.04
N LEU A 109 -18.86 0.85 -11.31
CA LEU A 109 -18.53 -0.45 -10.73
C LEU A 109 -19.45 -1.50 -11.29
N PHE A 110 -18.89 -2.68 -11.55
CA PHE A 110 -19.66 -3.88 -11.84
C PHE A 110 -18.93 -5.07 -11.20
N ASP A 111 -19.71 -6.05 -10.75
CA ASP A 111 -19.16 -7.26 -10.15
C ASP A 111 -18.87 -8.32 -11.22
N THR A 112 -17.81 -9.08 -11.00
CA THR A 112 -17.38 -10.21 -11.81
C THR A 112 -17.43 -11.48 -10.95
N PRO A 113 -18.57 -12.20 -10.94
CA PRO A 113 -18.80 -13.28 -9.98
C PRO A 113 -17.95 -14.53 -10.24
N ASP A 114 -17.48 -14.74 -11.46
CA ASP A 114 -16.71 -15.91 -11.86
C ASP A 114 -15.51 -15.55 -12.77
N ASP A 115 -14.57 -16.50 -12.93
CA ASP A 115 -13.35 -16.30 -13.71
C ASP A 115 -13.62 -15.99 -15.19
N ILE A 116 -14.74 -16.44 -15.74
CA ILE A 116 -15.11 -16.21 -17.15
C ILE A 116 -15.55 -14.75 -17.32
N SER A 117 -16.39 -14.25 -16.41
CA SER A 117 -16.83 -12.87 -16.34
C SER A 117 -15.67 -11.92 -16.08
N GLU A 118 -14.70 -12.32 -15.25
CA GLU A 118 -13.48 -11.55 -14.99
C GLU A 118 -12.63 -11.43 -16.26
N ALA A 119 -12.39 -12.54 -16.97
CA ALA A 119 -11.63 -12.52 -18.22
C ALA A 119 -12.35 -11.70 -19.33
N SER A 120 -13.68 -11.81 -19.42
CA SER A 120 -14.46 -11.01 -20.37
C SER A 120 -14.41 -9.52 -20.04
N ALA A 121 -14.50 -9.16 -18.75
CA ALA A 121 -14.38 -7.79 -18.28
C ALA A 121 -12.99 -7.21 -18.56
N GLU A 122 -11.94 -7.96 -18.29
CA GLU A 122 -10.56 -7.53 -18.53
C GLU A 122 -10.33 -7.22 -20.02
N ASN A 123 -10.78 -8.10 -20.91
CA ASN A 123 -10.67 -7.87 -22.36
C ASN A 123 -11.47 -6.63 -22.80
N TYR A 124 -12.67 -6.44 -22.27
CA TYR A 124 -13.49 -5.27 -22.57
C TYR A 124 -12.85 -3.96 -22.07
N LEU A 125 -12.33 -3.95 -20.85
CA LEU A 125 -11.66 -2.79 -20.25
C LEU A 125 -10.35 -2.46 -20.97
N ALA A 126 -9.59 -3.49 -21.36
CA ALA A 126 -8.37 -3.32 -22.13
C ALA A 126 -8.65 -2.70 -23.51
N ASP A 127 -9.71 -3.14 -24.19
CA ASP A 127 -10.13 -2.56 -25.49
C ASP A 127 -10.62 -1.11 -25.32
N LEU A 128 -11.41 -0.83 -24.29
CA LEU A 128 -11.93 0.50 -23.98
C LEU A 128 -10.82 1.54 -23.68
N THR A 129 -9.68 1.08 -23.20
CA THR A 129 -8.54 1.92 -22.81
C THR A 129 -7.32 1.79 -23.75
N ALA A 130 -7.43 1.02 -24.83
CA ALA A 130 -6.35 0.78 -25.78
C ALA A 130 -6.01 2.01 -26.65
N ASP A 131 -7.02 2.77 -27.07
CA ASP A 131 -6.81 4.02 -27.80
C ASP A 131 -6.58 5.16 -26.80
N ASN A 132 -5.48 5.88 -26.97
CA ASN A 132 -4.97 6.99 -26.14
C ASN A 132 -5.90 8.26 -26.12
N LEU A 133 -7.20 8.05 -26.32
CA LEU A 133 -8.30 9.02 -26.42
C LEU A 133 -9.19 9.03 -25.18
N SER A 134 -9.12 8.02 -24.32
CA SER A 134 -9.88 7.99 -23.08
C SER A 134 -8.95 8.35 -21.92
N GLY A 135 -9.14 9.51 -21.29
CA GLY A 135 -8.62 9.76 -19.94
C GLY A 135 -9.26 8.84 -18.88
N LEU A 136 -9.81 7.70 -19.29
CA LEU A 136 -10.46 6.70 -18.47
C LEU A 136 -9.40 5.74 -17.97
N MET A 137 -9.30 5.64 -16.66
CA MET A 137 -8.51 4.61 -16.00
C MET A 137 -9.44 3.50 -15.54
N TYR A 138 -8.95 2.26 -15.57
CA TYR A 138 -9.66 1.14 -14.99
C TYR A 138 -8.79 0.43 -13.95
N GLU A 139 -9.46 -0.22 -13.01
CA GLU A 139 -8.85 -1.16 -12.08
C GLU A 139 -9.64 -2.46 -12.12
N SER A 140 -8.95 -3.59 -12.01
CA SER A 140 -9.59 -4.90 -12.02
C SER A 140 -9.01 -5.80 -10.94
N LYS A 141 -9.69 -6.92 -10.68
CA LYS A 141 -9.17 -7.96 -9.79
C LYS A 141 -7.85 -8.54 -10.33
N ALA A 142 -7.67 -8.60 -11.64
CA ALA A 142 -6.46 -9.08 -12.28
C ALA A 142 -5.27 -8.14 -12.04
N THR A 143 -5.46 -6.82 -12.23
CA THR A 143 -4.41 -5.83 -11.97
C THR A 143 -3.98 -5.82 -10.51
N LEU A 144 -4.94 -5.83 -9.57
CA LEU A 144 -4.65 -5.88 -8.13
C LEU A 144 -3.88 -7.16 -7.73
N ARG A 145 -4.23 -8.32 -8.30
CA ARG A 145 -3.46 -9.56 -8.05
C ARG A 145 -2.05 -9.45 -8.60
N ALA A 146 -1.86 -8.88 -9.79
CA ALA A 146 -0.55 -8.70 -10.39
C ALA A 146 0.34 -7.76 -9.55
N GLU A 147 -0.21 -6.63 -9.09
CA GLU A 147 0.49 -5.71 -8.18
C GLU A 147 0.88 -6.39 -6.87
N PHE A 148 -0.02 -7.18 -6.29
CA PHE A 148 0.25 -7.91 -5.05
C PHE A 148 1.39 -8.93 -5.23
N TYR A 149 1.42 -9.67 -6.34
CA TYR A 149 2.54 -10.57 -6.65
C TYR A 149 3.86 -9.80 -6.85
N GLY A 150 3.81 -8.64 -7.49
CA GLY A 150 4.97 -7.74 -7.62
C GLY A 150 5.50 -7.30 -6.25
N PHE A 151 4.60 -6.89 -5.36
CA PHE A 151 4.92 -6.51 -3.99
C PHE A 151 5.54 -7.67 -3.22
N GLN A 152 4.93 -8.85 -3.23
CA GLN A 152 5.49 -10.05 -2.59
C GLN A 152 6.88 -10.39 -3.12
N ASN A 153 7.07 -10.34 -4.44
CA ASN A 153 8.35 -10.64 -5.07
C ASN A 153 9.43 -9.63 -4.65
N MET A 154 9.06 -8.35 -4.50
CA MET A 154 9.97 -7.32 -3.98
C MET A 154 10.47 -7.68 -2.58
N PHE A 155 9.59 -8.06 -1.66
CA PHE A 155 9.99 -8.49 -0.31
C PHE A 155 10.83 -9.76 -0.32
N LEU A 156 10.49 -10.74 -1.16
CA LEU A 156 11.27 -11.97 -1.27
C LEU A 156 12.68 -11.72 -1.81
N LEU A 157 12.82 -10.87 -2.82
CA LEU A 157 14.13 -10.54 -3.40
C LEU A 157 14.98 -9.72 -2.43
N LEU A 158 14.44 -8.63 -1.88
CA LEU A 158 15.19 -7.77 -0.95
C LEU A 158 15.49 -8.49 0.37
N GLY A 159 14.48 -9.13 0.96
CA GLY A 159 14.63 -9.91 2.18
C GLY A 159 15.57 -11.10 1.99
N GLY A 160 15.47 -11.80 0.86
CA GLY A 160 16.37 -12.90 0.50
C GLY A 160 17.82 -12.46 0.34
N LEU A 161 18.07 -11.33 -0.34
CA LEU A 161 19.42 -10.79 -0.51
C LEU A 161 20.02 -10.33 0.82
N LEU A 162 19.25 -9.63 1.65
CA LEU A 162 19.69 -9.22 2.98
C LEU A 162 20.00 -10.43 3.88
N CYS A 163 19.13 -11.44 3.87
CA CYS A 163 19.34 -12.69 4.59
C CYS A 163 20.62 -13.39 4.11
N ALA A 164 20.87 -13.46 2.81
CA ALA A 164 22.08 -14.04 2.25
C ALA A 164 23.34 -13.29 2.70
N ILE A 165 23.34 -11.95 2.70
CA ILE A 165 24.47 -11.14 3.17
C ILE A 165 24.72 -11.38 4.66
N ILE A 166 23.69 -11.28 5.50
CA ILE A 166 23.81 -11.49 6.95
C ILE A 166 24.27 -12.91 7.26
N GLY A 167 23.72 -13.90 6.56
CA GLY A 167 24.13 -15.30 6.66
C GLY A 167 25.59 -15.49 6.29
N LEU A 168 26.05 -14.88 5.18
CA LEU A 168 27.45 -14.94 4.75
C LEU A 168 28.38 -14.27 5.77
N VAL A 169 28.02 -13.08 6.27
CA VAL A 169 28.79 -12.39 7.33
C VAL A 169 28.84 -13.24 8.60
N GLY A 170 27.74 -13.89 8.97
CA GLY A 170 27.68 -14.80 10.12
C GLY A 170 28.59 -16.02 9.96
N VAL A 171 28.58 -16.64 8.77
CA VAL A 171 29.47 -17.76 8.45
C VAL A 171 30.94 -17.35 8.47
N LEU A 172 31.28 -16.18 7.91
CA LEU A 172 32.64 -15.64 7.97
C LEU A 172 33.08 -15.37 9.41
N ASN A 173 32.20 -14.79 10.23
CA ASN A 173 32.49 -14.55 11.64
C ASN A 173 32.73 -15.86 12.40
N PHE A 174 31.92 -16.89 12.12
CA PHE A 174 32.12 -18.23 12.67
C PHE A 174 33.49 -18.81 12.29
N PHE A 175 33.88 -18.74 11.02
CA PHE A 175 35.20 -19.20 10.58
C PHE A 175 36.34 -18.44 11.24
N ASN A 176 36.24 -17.11 11.35
CA ASN A 176 37.25 -16.29 12.00
C ASN A 176 37.40 -16.65 13.49
N ALA A 177 36.30 -16.78 14.22
CA ALA A 177 36.31 -17.18 15.63
C ALA A 177 36.92 -18.58 15.82
N MET A 178 36.57 -19.53 14.95
CA MET A 178 37.13 -20.89 14.99
C MET A 178 38.63 -20.89 14.67
N MET A 179 39.07 -20.15 13.66
CA MET A 179 40.49 -20.04 13.29
C MET A 179 41.31 -19.45 14.44
N THR A 180 40.82 -18.38 15.09
CA THR A 180 41.46 -17.78 16.26
C THR A 180 41.52 -18.78 17.43
N GLY A 181 40.45 -19.54 17.67
CA GLY A 181 40.43 -20.60 18.69
C GLY A 181 41.49 -21.69 18.44
N ILE A 182 41.64 -22.12 17.19
CA ILE A 182 42.67 -23.08 16.77
C ILE A 182 44.07 -22.50 16.98
N LEU A 183 44.31 -21.27 16.55
CA LEU A 183 45.61 -20.61 16.66
C LEU A 183 46.05 -20.44 18.12
N SER A 184 45.10 -20.13 19.01
CA SER A 184 45.35 -19.99 20.44
C SER A 184 45.76 -21.31 21.12
N ARG A 185 45.36 -22.47 20.58
CA ARG A 185 45.70 -23.81 21.10
C ARG A 185 46.84 -24.49 20.35
N HIS A 186 47.54 -23.75 19.50
CA HIS A 186 48.60 -24.29 18.66
C HIS A 186 49.74 -24.94 19.46
N SER A 187 50.08 -24.39 20.63
CA SER A 187 51.10 -24.98 21.53
C SER A 187 50.66 -26.32 22.11
N GLU A 188 49.39 -26.47 22.46
CA GLU A 188 48.81 -27.73 22.95
C GLU A 188 48.81 -28.79 21.84
N PHE A 189 48.49 -28.39 20.61
CA PHE A 189 48.54 -29.27 19.44
C PHE A 189 49.97 -29.74 19.11
N ALA A 190 50.98 -28.87 19.29
CA ALA A 190 52.38 -29.25 19.11
C ALA A 190 52.83 -30.29 20.16
N VAL A 191 52.38 -30.16 21.41
CA VAL A 191 52.64 -31.16 22.46
C VAL A 191 51.96 -32.49 22.15
N LEU A 192 50.71 -32.47 21.69
CA LEU A 192 49.98 -33.69 21.32
C LEU A 192 50.63 -34.42 20.13
N GLN A 193 51.15 -33.68 19.14
CA GLN A 193 51.91 -34.26 18.05
C GLN A 193 53.24 -34.88 18.52
N ALA A 194 53.91 -34.26 19.50
CA ALA A 194 55.14 -34.80 20.09
C ALA A 194 54.92 -36.12 20.86
N VAL A 195 53.72 -36.33 21.41
CA VAL A 195 53.31 -37.58 22.08
C VAL A 195 52.86 -38.67 21.08
N GLY A 196 52.78 -38.34 19.78
CA GLY A 196 52.52 -39.30 18.70
C GLY A 196 51.15 -39.17 18.04
N MET A 197 50.39 -38.12 18.33
CA MET A 197 49.11 -37.87 17.66
C MET A 197 49.32 -37.48 16.19
N THR A 198 48.60 -38.14 15.28
CA THR A 198 48.75 -37.89 13.84
C THR A 198 47.97 -36.63 13.41
N ASN A 199 48.47 -35.92 12.39
CA ASN A 199 47.80 -34.74 11.80
C ASN A 199 46.36 -35.02 11.32
N ARG A 200 46.05 -36.27 10.94
CA ARG A 200 44.69 -36.69 10.57
C ARG A 200 43.75 -36.69 11.77
N GLN A 201 44.17 -37.28 12.90
CA GLN A 201 43.37 -37.31 14.13
C GLN A 201 43.10 -35.90 14.66
N LEU A 202 44.07 -34.98 14.53
CA LEU A 202 43.92 -33.59 14.95
C LEU A 202 42.89 -32.82 14.10
N LYS A 203 42.95 -32.96 12.77
CA LYS A 203 41.95 -32.35 11.88
C LYS A 203 40.55 -32.91 12.10
N THR A 204 40.42 -34.22 12.32
CA THR A 204 39.12 -34.83 12.61
C THR A 204 38.52 -34.31 13.92
N MET A 205 39.32 -34.19 14.99
CA MET A 205 38.86 -33.62 16.27
C MET A 205 38.35 -32.18 16.11
N LEU A 206 39.07 -31.33 15.37
CA LEU A 206 38.67 -29.94 15.11
C LEU A 206 37.36 -29.83 14.32
N ILE A 207 37.15 -30.71 13.33
CA ILE A 207 35.89 -30.76 12.57
C ILE A 207 34.73 -31.12 13.50
N TYR A 208 34.92 -32.06 14.42
CA TYR A 208 33.89 -32.42 15.41
C TYR A 208 33.58 -31.28 16.39
N GLU A 209 34.60 -30.54 16.85
CA GLU A 209 34.40 -29.39 17.73
C GLU A 209 33.61 -28.28 17.01
N GLY A 210 33.99 -27.95 15.77
CA GLY A 210 33.26 -26.98 14.94
C GLY A 210 31.82 -27.41 14.64
N LEU A 211 31.59 -28.69 14.33
CA LEU A 211 30.26 -29.22 14.04
C LEU A 211 29.35 -29.22 15.29
N PHE A 212 29.91 -29.47 16.47
CA PHE A 212 29.20 -29.36 17.74
C PHE A 212 28.81 -27.91 18.06
N TYR A 213 29.69 -26.94 17.81
CA TYR A 213 29.36 -25.52 17.93
C TYR A 213 28.27 -25.08 16.94
N ALA A 214 28.34 -25.55 15.69
CA ALA A 214 27.32 -25.24 14.68
C ALA A 214 25.95 -25.84 15.07
N MET A 215 25.92 -27.11 15.48
CA MET A 215 24.68 -27.80 15.85
C MET A 215 24.03 -27.20 17.10
N SER A 216 24.83 -26.84 18.12
CA SER A 216 24.31 -26.19 19.33
C SER A 216 23.77 -24.79 19.03
N SER A 217 24.43 -24.04 18.15
CA SER A 217 23.95 -22.72 17.69
C SER A 217 22.63 -22.82 16.93
N VAL A 218 22.50 -23.80 16.02
CA VAL A 218 21.24 -24.06 15.28
C VAL A 218 20.11 -24.46 16.23
N ALA A 219 20.39 -25.35 17.19
CA ALA A 219 19.40 -25.75 18.18
C ALA A 219 18.92 -24.56 19.02
N ALA A 220 19.84 -23.70 19.48
CA ALA A 220 19.50 -22.50 20.22
C ALA A 220 18.66 -21.52 19.38
N ALA A 221 19.06 -21.26 18.12
CA ALA A 221 18.32 -20.41 17.20
C ALA A 221 16.91 -20.94 16.93
N PHE A 222 16.76 -22.26 16.76
CA PHE A 222 15.45 -22.90 16.53
C PHE A 222 14.53 -22.73 17.74
N ILE A 223 15.02 -22.95 18.97
CA ILE A 223 14.24 -22.76 20.19
C ILE A 223 13.79 -21.30 20.30
N LEU A 224 14.70 -20.36 20.07
CA LEU A 224 14.43 -18.92 20.17
C LEU A 224 13.47 -18.43 19.07
N SER A 225 13.48 -19.07 17.90
CA SER A 225 12.52 -18.78 16.83
C SER A 225 11.11 -19.29 17.10
N LEU A 226 10.96 -20.26 18.01
CA LEU A 226 9.69 -20.92 18.31
C LEU A 226 8.96 -20.28 19.49
N VAL A 227 9.71 -19.60 20.37
CA VAL A 227 9.21 -18.80 21.51
C VAL A 227 8.85 -17.40 21.02
#